data_AF-A0A564Z930-F1
#
_entry.id   AF-A0A564Z930-F1
#
_cell.length_a   1.000
_cell.length_b   1.000
_cell.length_c   1.000
_cell.angle_alpha   90.00
_cell.angle_beta   90.00
_cell.angle_gamma   90.00
#
_symmetry.space_group_name_H-M   'P 1'
#
loop_
_entity.id
_entity.type
_entity.pdbx_description
1 polymer ?
#
loop_
_entity_poly.entity_id
_entity_poly.type
_entity_poly.pdbx_seq_one_letter_code
_entity_poly.pdbx_strand_id
1 'polypeptide(L)'
;MLNMNKANIIHLLDYILKIMDMKTYKVNYLCSYGQTNTGKSLLAQFITSHLRFGAICRRTDQTAFHFDNLLNRTVALMGEPRITMTIKNYCKIY
;
A
#
# COMPACT_ATOMS: atom_id res chain seq x y z
N MET A 1 1.25 -18.15 5.17
CA MET A 1 1.81 -16.80 4.89
C MET A 1 1.95 -15.95 6.15
N LEU A 2 0.88 -15.55 6.85
CA LEU A 2 0.97 -14.67 8.03
C LEU A 2 1.58 -15.36 9.27
N ASN A 3 1.12 -16.59 9.58
CA ASN A 3 1.68 -17.40 10.67
C ASN A 3 3.15 -17.77 10.45
N MET A 4 3.56 -17.95 9.18
CA MET A 4 4.96 -18.25 8.81
C MET A 4 5.90 -17.05 9.00
N ASN A 5 5.36 -15.82 8.93
CA ASN A 5 6.10 -14.58 9.19
C ASN A 5 6.00 -14.13 10.66
N LYS A 6 5.48 -14.97 11.57
CA LYS A 6 5.20 -14.64 12.98
C LYS A 6 4.37 -13.36 13.17
N ALA A 7 3.58 -12.99 12.16
CA ALA A 7 2.74 -11.80 12.23
C ALA A 7 1.49 -12.13 13.05
N ASN A 8 1.21 -11.34 14.09
CA ASN A 8 -0.03 -11.47 14.85
C ASN A 8 -1.21 -10.99 13.99
N ILE A 9 -2.08 -11.92 13.61
CA ILE A 9 -3.22 -11.67 12.72
C ILE A 9 -4.19 -10.64 13.31
N ILE A 10 -4.45 -10.70 14.63
CA ILE A 10 -5.37 -9.78 15.31
C ILE A 10 -4.81 -8.36 15.24
N HIS A 11 -3.51 -8.23 15.50
CA HIS A 11 -2.84 -6.94 15.48
C HIS A 11 -2.76 -6.35 14.05
N LEU A 12 -2.56 -7.21 13.05
CA LEU A 12 -2.59 -6.82 11.64
C LEU A 12 -3.98 -6.31 11.23
N LEU A 13 -5.04 -6.99 11.64
CA LEU A 13 -6.42 -6.59 11.35
C LEU A 13 -6.76 -5.23 11.95
N ASP A 14 -6.38 -5.01 13.22
CA ASP A 14 -6.56 -3.72 13.91
C ASP A 14 -5.82 -2.58 13.20
N TYR A 15 -4.59 -2.82 12.73
CA TYR A 15 -3.86 -1.84 11.93
C TYR A 15 -4.54 -1.54 10.59
N ILE A 16 -5.02 -2.57 9.89
CA ILE A 16 -5.75 -2.38 8.63
C ILE A 16 -6.99 -1.52 8.87
N LEU A 17 -7.80 -1.82 9.90
CA LEU A 17 -8.99 -1.04 10.23
C LEU A 17 -8.65 0.41 10.58
N LYS A 18 -7.62 0.65 11.40
CA LYS A 18 -7.17 2.01 11.76
C LYS A 18 -6.68 2.82 10.56
N ILE A 19 -6.01 2.19 9.61
CA ILE A 19 -5.54 2.82 8.37
C ILE A 19 -6.72 3.13 7.45
N MET A 20 -7.63 2.16 7.26
CA MET A 20 -8.83 2.30 6.43
C MET A 20 -9.78 3.39 6.94
N ASP A 21 -9.94 3.50 8.26
CA ASP A 21 -10.75 4.54 8.91
C ASP A 21 -10.02 5.90 9.02
N MET A 22 -8.79 6.04 8.52
CA MET A 22 -7.94 7.23 8.66
C MET A 22 -7.80 7.72 10.11
N LYS A 23 -7.83 6.81 11.09
CA LYS A 23 -7.75 7.13 12.53
C LYS A 23 -6.33 7.42 13.01
N THR A 24 -5.32 7.13 12.19
CA THR A 24 -3.91 7.31 12.57
C THR A 24 -3.36 8.58 11.95
N TYR A 25 -2.85 9.48 12.80
CA TYR A 25 -2.22 10.72 12.34
C TYR A 25 -0.97 10.41 11.51
N LYS A 26 -0.91 10.91 10.27
CA LYS A 26 0.19 10.76 9.30
C LYS A 26 0.48 9.36 8.76
N VAL A 27 -0.19 8.31 9.25
CA VAL A 27 -0.03 6.93 8.73
C VAL A 27 -1.32 6.52 8.03
N ASN A 28 -1.33 6.58 6.69
CA ASN A 28 -2.49 6.17 5.86
C ASN A 28 -2.20 4.97 4.93
N TYR A 29 -1.02 4.37 5.04
CA TYR A 29 -0.58 3.35 4.10
C TYR A 29 -0.17 2.07 4.84
N LEU A 30 -0.40 0.94 4.17
CA LEU A 30 0.11 -0.37 4.57
C LEU A 30 1.17 -0.79 3.55
N CYS A 31 2.41 -0.94 3.99
CA CYS A 31 3.51 -1.40 3.15
C CYS A 31 3.84 -2.86 3.46
N SER A 32 3.74 -3.74 2.45
CA SER A 32 4.24 -5.11 2.53
C SER A 32 5.55 -5.22 1.77
N TYR A 33 6.65 -5.46 2.49
CA TYR A 33 7.99 -5.60 1.92
C TYR A 33 8.50 -7.05 2.03
N GLY A 34 9.29 -7.50 1.05
CA GLY A 34 9.93 -8.82 1.07
C GLY A 34 10.11 -9.45 -0.32
N GLN A 35 10.82 -10.57 -0.39
CA GLN A 35 11.15 -11.29 -1.64
C GLN A 35 9.91 -11.65 -2.47
N THR A 36 10.07 -11.84 -3.78
CA THR A 36 9.00 -12.33 -4.66
C THR A 36 8.43 -13.67 -4.17
N ASN A 37 7.20 -13.99 -4.55
CA ASN A 37 6.49 -15.23 -4.17
C ASN A 37 6.14 -15.40 -2.69
N THR A 38 6.33 -14.37 -1.85
CA THR A 38 5.89 -14.44 -0.45
C THR A 38 4.38 -14.24 -0.26
N GLY A 39 3.61 -13.92 -1.31
CA GLY A 39 2.14 -13.75 -1.27
C GLY A 39 1.64 -12.31 -1.02
N LYS A 40 2.53 -11.30 -1.07
CA LYS A 40 2.20 -9.89 -0.79
C LYS A 40 1.13 -9.34 -1.74
N SER A 41 1.26 -9.60 -3.04
CA SER A 41 0.29 -9.16 -4.04
C SER A 41 -1.07 -9.82 -3.84
N LEU A 42 -1.09 -11.09 -3.43
CA LEU A 42 -2.33 -11.82 -3.13
C LEU A 42 -3.04 -11.21 -1.92
N LEU A 43 -2.30 -10.88 -0.86
CA LEU A 43 -2.87 -10.22 0.32
C LEU A 43 -3.42 -8.83 -0.01
N ALA A 44 -2.70 -8.04 -0.80
CA ALA A 44 -3.16 -6.73 -1.24
C ALA A 44 -4.44 -6.84 -2.08
N GLN A 45 -4.48 -7.77 -3.05
CA GLN A 45 -5.68 -8.06 -3.85
C GLN A 45 -6.86 -8.52 -2.99
N PHE A 46 -6.62 -9.34 -1.98
CA PHE A 46 -7.67 -9.80 -1.08
C PHE A 46 -8.30 -8.64 -0.30
N ILE A 47 -7.49 -7.75 0.26
CA ILE A 47 -7.98 -6.56 0.97
C ILE A 47 -8.73 -5.61 0.02
N THR A 48 -8.20 -5.38 -1.18
CA THR A 48 -8.81 -4.43 -2.13
C THR A 48 -9.96 -5.01 -2.94
N SER A 49 -10.20 -6.32 -2.91
CA SER A 49 -11.23 -6.99 -3.73
C SER A 49 -12.64 -6.45 -3.52
N HIS A 50 -12.97 -6.01 -2.30
CA HIS A 50 -14.30 -5.48 -1.94
C HIS A 50 -14.35 -3.94 -1.97
N LEU A 51 -13.28 -3.28 -2.42
CA LEU A 51 -13.11 -1.84 -2.35
C LEU A 51 -12.97 -1.24 -3.76
N ARG A 52 -13.42 0.01 -3.92
CA ARG A 52 -13.17 0.77 -5.17
C ARG A 52 -11.72 1.24 -5.17
N PHE A 53 -10.80 0.38 -5.56
CA PHE A 53 -9.38 0.72 -5.59
C PHE A 53 -8.96 1.33 -6.93
N GLY A 54 -7.94 2.19 -6.90
CA GLY A 54 -7.21 2.65 -8.08
C GLY A 54 -5.77 2.14 -8.04
N ALA A 55 -5.28 1.59 -9.15
CA ALA A 55 -3.91 1.14 -9.27
C ALA A 55 -3.01 2.31 -9.72
N ILE A 56 -1.94 2.55 -8.96
CA ILE A 56 -0.87 3.47 -9.33
C ILE A 56 0.21 2.67 -10.06
N CYS A 57 0.34 2.87 -11.36
CA CYS A 57 1.38 2.25 -12.19
C CYS A 57 2.32 3.33 -12.74
N ARG A 58 3.63 3.07 -12.75
CA ARG A 58 4.56 3.84 -13.59
C ARG A 58 4.48 3.30 -15.02
N ARG A 59 4.25 4.19 -15.98
CA ARG A 59 4.58 3.89 -17.38
C ARG A 59 6.09 4.10 -17.57
N THR A 60 6.68 3.27 -18.41
CA THR A 60 8.13 3.04 -18.59
C THR A 60 8.93 4.31 -18.93
N ASP A 61 8.23 5.36 -19.31
CA ASP A 61 8.66 6.60 -19.94
C ASP A 61 8.47 7.84 -19.04
N GLN A 62 7.77 7.73 -17.90
CA GLN A 62 7.44 8.90 -17.08
C GLN A 62 7.91 8.76 -15.62
N THR A 63 8.61 9.80 -15.16
CA THR A 63 9.19 9.94 -13.81
C THR A 63 8.17 10.40 -12.76
N ALA A 64 6.94 10.72 -13.18
CA ALA A 64 5.85 11.21 -12.35
C ALA A 64 4.82 10.11 -12.04
N PHE A 65 4.23 10.17 -10.84
CA PHE A 65 3.12 9.32 -10.46
C PHE A 65 1.83 9.85 -11.08
N HIS A 66 1.05 8.94 -11.68
CA HIS A 66 -0.28 9.24 -12.19
C HIS A 66 -1.33 8.97 -11.12
N PHE A 67 -1.93 10.04 -10.60
CA PHE A 67 -2.99 9.97 -9.59
C PHE A 67 -4.39 10.13 -10.19
N ASP A 68 -4.51 10.35 -11.50
CA ASP A 68 -5.80 10.54 -12.19
C ASP A 68 -6.75 9.35 -12.00
N ASN A 69 -6.18 8.15 -11.91
CA ASN A 69 -6.91 6.91 -11.65
C ASN A 69 -7.45 6.77 -10.22
N LEU A 70 -7.10 7.69 -9.31
CA LEU A 70 -7.54 7.71 -7.91
C LEU A 70 -8.79 8.57 -7.67
N LEU A 71 -9.23 9.35 -8.66
CA LEU A 71 -10.47 10.13 -8.54
C LEU A 71 -11.65 9.18 -8.25
N ASN A 72 -12.42 9.49 -7.19
CA ASN A 72 -13.53 8.67 -6.68
C ASN A 72 -13.16 7.23 -6.24
N ARG A 73 -11.88 6.98 -5.92
CA ARG A 73 -11.42 5.70 -5.34
C ARG A 73 -11.28 5.81 -3.82
N THR A 74 -11.57 4.72 -3.13
CA THR A 74 -11.44 4.63 -1.66
C THR A 74 -10.05 4.17 -1.23
N VAL A 75 -9.33 3.43 -2.09
CA VAL A 75 -7.99 2.92 -1.80
C VAL A 75 -7.09 3.07 -3.01
N ALA A 76 -5.83 3.41 -2.77
CA ALA A 76 -4.78 3.38 -3.78
C ALA A 76 -3.92 2.12 -3.60
N LEU A 77 -3.74 1.35 -4.66
CA LEU A 77 -2.86 0.20 -4.70
C LEU A 77 -1.61 0.54 -5.51
N MET A 78 -0.43 0.39 -4.91
CA MET A 78 0.84 0.72 -5.55
C MET A 78 1.73 -0.52 -5.66
N GLY A 79 2.00 -0.94 -6.90
CA GLY A 79 3.00 -1.97 -7.19
C GLY A 79 4.38 -1.35 -7.34
N GLU A 80 5.37 -1.87 -6.61
CA GLU A 80 6.78 -1.46 -6.71
C GLU A 80 7.03 0.07 -6.59
N PRO A 81 6.85 0.65 -5.39
CA PRO A 81 7.06 2.08 -5.18
C PRO A 81 8.52 2.48 -5.44
N ARG A 82 8.78 3.18 -6.56
CA ARG A 82 10.04 3.87 -6.82
C ARG A 82 9.84 5.37 -6.76
N ILE A 83 10.11 5.95 -5.59
CA ILE A 83 10.00 7.39 -5.35
C ILE A 83 11.20 8.08 -6.00
N THR A 84 10.96 8.83 -7.07
CA THR A 84 11.97 9.71 -7.70
C THR A 84 12.23 10.91 -6.79
N MET A 85 13.49 11.35 -6.76
CA MET A 85 14.07 12.20 -5.71
C MET A 85 13.60 13.67 -5.70
N THR A 86 12.49 14.01 -6.35
CA THR A 86 12.02 15.40 -6.40
C THR A 86 11.32 15.84 -5.11
N ILE A 87 10.98 14.92 -4.19
CA ILE A 87 10.34 15.24 -2.90
C ILE A 87 11.03 14.46 -1.76
N LYS A 88 12.18 14.96 -1.29
CA LYS A 88 13.08 14.26 -0.35
C LYS A 88 12.65 14.27 1.13
N ASN A 89 11.43 14.69 1.50
CA ASN A 89 11.15 15.08 2.89
C ASN A 89 10.07 14.29 3.67
N TYR A 90 9.49 13.20 3.18
CA TYR A 90 8.39 12.55 3.93
C TYR A 90 8.43 11.02 4.09
N CYS A 91 9.58 10.37 3.92
CA CYS A 91 9.69 8.95 4.24
C CYS A 91 10.81 8.69 5.27
N LYS A 92 10.53 8.98 6.55
CA LYS A 92 11.22 8.31 7.66
C LYS A 92 10.49 7.01 7.92
N ILE A 93 11.10 5.91 7.50
CA ILE A 93 10.70 4.56 7.89
C ILE A 93 11.28 4.37 9.29
N TYR A 94 10.40 4.37 10.30
CA TYR A 94 10.70 3.85 11.63
C TYR A 94 10.29 2.38 11.68
#